data_AF-A0A5N9CWR8-F1
#
_entry.id   AF-A0A5N9CWR8-F1
#
_cell.length_a   1.000
_cell.length_b   1.000
_cell.length_c   1.000
_cell.angle_alpha   90.00
_cell.angle_beta   90.00
_cell.angle_gamma   90.00
#
_symmetry.space_group_name_H-M   'P 1'
#
loop_
_entity.id
_entity.type
_entity.pdbx_description
1 polymer ?
#
loop_
_entity_poly.entity_id
_entity_poly.type
_entity_poly.pdbx_seq_one_letter_code
_entity_poly.pdbx_strand_id
1 'polypeptide(L)'
;MSSDSFRAGAKVLAGMGHSLEGWMFFTQLEELAEFAKAVPDLTIILCHVGGLLGTGPYAGRIEEVRATWIKGIAAAAAQPNIYMKIGGIGMPSVGFDWHLRDNPIGSEELASNMAPIVNHCIEQFGPTRCMFESNFPVDKVSYSYNVMYNAFKRITKDYSASERADMFHDVAAKVYRVDV
;
A
#
# COMPACT_ATOMS: atom_id res chain seq x y z
N MET A 1 14.62 -3.02 -11.42
CA MET A 1 15.34 -3.03 -10.12
C MET A 1 16.43 -4.12 -10.04
N SER A 2 16.51 -4.99 -11.06
CA SER A 2 17.45 -6.12 -11.12
C SER A 2 18.91 -5.79 -11.46
N SER A 3 19.21 -4.61 -12.01
CA SER A 3 20.59 -4.26 -12.40
C SER A 3 21.53 -4.11 -11.19
N ASP A 4 22.78 -4.55 -11.34
CA ASP A 4 23.80 -4.48 -10.29
C ASP A 4 24.06 -3.04 -9.82
N SER A 5 24.04 -2.06 -10.73
CA SER A 5 24.22 -0.64 -10.38
C SER A 5 23.10 -0.12 -9.47
N PHE A 6 21.85 -0.47 -9.76
CA PHE A 6 20.71 -0.12 -8.91
C PHE A 6 20.82 -0.76 -7.52
N ARG A 7 21.19 -2.05 -7.46
CA ARG A 7 21.43 -2.75 -6.18
C ARG A 7 22.60 -2.17 -5.39
N ALA A 8 23.65 -1.71 -6.08
CA ALA A 8 24.78 -1.03 -5.44
C ALA A 8 24.33 0.30 -4.81
N GLY A 9 23.54 1.11 -5.51
CA GLY A 9 22.96 2.34 -4.95
C GLY A 9 22.02 2.08 -3.76
N ALA A 10 21.21 1.02 -3.85
CA ALA A 10 20.33 0.59 -2.77
C ALA A 10 21.09 0.20 -1.49
N LYS A 11 22.24 -0.47 -1.63
CA LYS A 11 23.13 -0.80 -0.51
C LYS A 11 23.74 0.45 0.14
N VAL A 12 24.02 1.49 -0.65
CA VAL A 12 24.47 2.78 -0.10
C VAL A 12 23.36 3.41 0.74
N LEU A 13 22.12 3.44 0.25
CA LEU A 13 20.97 3.95 1.02
C LEU A 13 20.78 3.18 2.34
N ALA A 14 20.87 1.85 2.29
CA ALA A 14 20.80 1.01 3.49
C ALA A 14 21.91 1.35 4.49
N GLY A 15 23.16 1.51 4.03
CA GLY A 15 24.30 1.88 4.87
C GLY A 15 24.17 3.27 5.52
N MET A 16 23.41 4.17 4.91
CA MET A 16 23.07 5.49 5.48
C MET A 16 21.86 5.42 6.43
N GLY A 17 21.21 4.26 6.55
CA GLY A 17 19.96 4.09 7.29
C GLY A 17 18.75 4.71 6.58
N HIS A 18 18.82 5.07 5.30
CA HIS A 18 17.66 5.57 4.56
C HIS A 18 16.74 4.43 4.12
N SER A 19 15.47 4.75 3.94
CA SER A 19 14.50 3.86 3.32
C SER A 19 14.36 4.15 1.82
N LEU A 20 13.89 3.16 1.07
CA LEU A 20 13.48 3.33 -0.32
C LEU A 20 11.95 3.21 -0.41
N GLU A 21 11.30 4.21 -0.97
CA GLU A 21 9.88 4.11 -1.32
C GLU A 21 9.70 3.84 -2.80
N GLY A 22 8.82 2.90 -3.15
CA GLY A 22 8.53 2.54 -4.53
C GLY A 22 7.03 2.50 -4.79
N TRP A 23 6.56 3.40 -5.67
CA TRP A 23 5.30 3.19 -6.37
C TRP A 23 5.58 2.41 -7.66
N MET A 24 4.87 1.30 -7.84
CA MET A 24 5.03 0.38 -8.97
C MET A 24 3.71 -0.29 -9.27
N PHE A 25 3.59 -0.92 -10.43
CA PHE A 25 2.39 -1.66 -10.77
C PHE A 25 2.38 -3.05 -10.15
N PHE A 26 1.18 -3.57 -9.90
CA PHE A 26 0.97 -4.90 -9.30
C PHE A 26 1.72 -6.04 -10.02
N THR A 27 2.04 -5.89 -11.31
CA THR A 27 2.81 -6.84 -12.10
C THR A 27 4.30 -6.89 -11.73
N GLN A 28 4.82 -5.91 -10.99
CA GLN A 28 6.24 -5.77 -10.64
C GLN A 28 6.56 -6.24 -9.22
N LEU A 29 5.55 -6.67 -8.45
CA LEU A 29 5.71 -6.97 -7.03
C LEU A 29 6.62 -8.17 -6.74
N GLU A 30 6.64 -9.19 -7.61
CA GLU A 30 7.59 -10.30 -7.48
C GLU A 30 9.03 -9.84 -7.74
N GLU A 31 9.25 -8.89 -8.66
CA GLU A 31 10.57 -8.30 -8.88
C GLU A 31 11.02 -7.50 -7.65
N LEU A 32 10.10 -6.77 -7.00
CA LEU A 32 10.38 -6.07 -5.75
C LEU A 32 10.80 -7.04 -4.64
N ALA A 33 10.12 -8.18 -4.51
CA ALA A 33 10.45 -9.19 -3.52
C ALA A 33 11.89 -9.73 -3.73
N GLU A 34 12.26 -10.05 -4.97
CA GLU A 34 13.62 -10.49 -5.30
C GLU A 34 14.68 -9.38 -5.07
N PHE A 35 14.32 -8.12 -5.31
CA PHE A 35 15.18 -6.99 -4.99
C PHE A 35 15.38 -6.82 -3.47
N ALA A 36 14.31 -6.89 -2.69
CA ALA A 36 14.34 -6.79 -1.23
C ALA A 36 15.17 -7.91 -0.60
N LYS A 37 15.05 -9.13 -1.13
CA LYS A 37 15.87 -10.28 -0.75
C LYS A 37 17.36 -10.08 -1.06
N ALA A 38 17.69 -9.39 -2.15
CA ALA A 38 19.07 -9.12 -2.55
C ALA A 38 19.73 -7.98 -1.74
N VAL A 39 18.94 -7.15 -1.06
CA VAL A 39 19.40 -6.03 -0.21
C VAL A 39 18.64 -6.06 1.12
N PRO A 40 18.86 -7.09 1.97
CA PRO A 40 18.04 -7.36 3.14
C PRO A 40 18.09 -6.24 4.20
N ASP A 41 19.17 -5.46 4.23
CA ASP A 41 19.36 -4.37 5.18
C ASP A 41 18.63 -3.07 4.77
N LEU A 42 18.12 -3.00 3.53
CA LEU A 42 17.36 -1.84 3.06
C LEU A 42 15.91 -1.96 3.53
N THR A 43 15.43 -0.96 4.26
CA THR A 43 13.99 -0.81 4.53
C THR A 43 13.28 -0.29 3.28
N ILE A 44 12.26 -1.01 2.83
CA ILE A 44 11.51 -0.71 1.61
C ILE A 44 10.05 -0.43 1.97
N ILE A 45 9.48 0.66 1.44
CA ILE A 45 8.06 0.97 1.58
C ILE A 45 7.40 0.76 0.21
N LEU A 46 6.51 -0.23 0.16
CA LEU A 46 5.64 -0.49 -0.98
C LEU A 46 4.43 0.45 -0.91
N CYS A 47 4.34 1.36 -1.87
CA CYS A 47 3.28 2.36 -1.90
C CYS A 47 1.94 1.79 -2.38
N HIS A 48 0.86 2.35 -1.84
CA HIS A 48 -0.50 2.31 -2.40
C HIS A 48 -0.99 0.91 -2.74
N VAL A 49 -0.97 0.04 -1.72
CA VAL A 49 -1.43 -1.36 -1.82
C VAL A 49 -0.83 -2.10 -3.01
N GLY A 50 0.41 -1.78 -3.42
CA GLY A 50 1.09 -2.44 -4.53
C GLY A 50 0.61 -2.03 -5.93
N GLY A 51 0.03 -0.84 -6.08
CA GLY A 51 -0.29 -0.22 -7.37
C GLY A 51 -1.24 -1.04 -8.24
N LEU A 52 -2.40 -1.38 -7.67
CA LEU A 52 -3.51 -2.01 -8.37
C LEU A 52 -3.99 -1.15 -9.55
N LEU A 53 -4.35 -1.78 -10.67
CA LEU A 53 -4.89 -1.12 -11.85
C LEU A 53 -6.16 -1.83 -12.33
N GLY A 54 -7.26 -1.09 -12.49
CA GLY A 54 -8.53 -1.58 -13.03
C GLY A 54 -8.96 -0.92 -14.34
N THR A 55 -8.11 -0.06 -14.91
CA THR A 55 -8.41 0.75 -16.11
C THR A 55 -7.43 0.48 -17.25
N GLY A 56 -7.67 1.11 -18.41
CA GLY A 56 -6.80 0.98 -19.58
C GLY A 56 -6.74 -0.48 -20.07
N PRO A 57 -5.53 -1.07 -20.26
CA PRO A 57 -5.38 -2.47 -20.68
C PRO A 57 -6.02 -3.52 -19.76
N TYR A 58 -6.37 -3.12 -18.53
CA TYR A 58 -6.96 -3.98 -17.50
C TYR A 58 -8.47 -3.75 -17.30
N ALA A 59 -9.08 -2.84 -18.07
CA ALA A 59 -10.52 -2.62 -18.03
C ALA A 59 -11.28 -3.92 -18.31
N GLY A 60 -12.21 -4.28 -17.41
CA GLY A 60 -12.98 -5.53 -17.51
C GLY A 60 -12.21 -6.81 -17.16
N ARG A 61 -10.95 -6.71 -16.68
CA ARG A 61 -10.07 -7.87 -16.36
C ARG A 61 -9.71 -7.95 -14.87
N ILE A 62 -10.61 -7.50 -13.99
CA ILE A 62 -10.33 -7.36 -12.56
C ILE A 62 -9.92 -8.68 -11.88
N GLU A 63 -10.47 -9.82 -12.32
CA GLU A 63 -10.12 -11.13 -11.76
C GLU A 63 -8.67 -11.52 -12.07
N GLU A 64 -8.18 -11.20 -13.27
CA GLU A 64 -6.78 -11.43 -13.64
C GLU A 64 -5.86 -10.51 -12.84
N VAL A 65 -6.19 -9.22 -12.76
CA VAL A 65 -5.44 -8.24 -11.96
C VAL A 65 -5.35 -8.71 -10.51
N ARG A 66 -6.49 -9.12 -9.93
CA ARG A 66 -6.57 -9.60 -8.55
C ARG A 66 -5.70 -10.84 -8.34
N ALA A 67 -5.73 -11.80 -9.25
CA ALA A 67 -4.92 -13.02 -9.13
C ALA A 67 -3.42 -12.70 -9.13
N THR A 68 -2.95 -11.86 -10.06
CA THR A 68 -1.53 -11.42 -10.09
C THR A 68 -1.17 -10.59 -8.86
N TRP A 69 -2.05 -9.67 -8.46
CA TRP A 69 -1.83 -8.81 -7.31
C TRP A 69 -1.73 -9.61 -6.01
N ILE A 70 -2.63 -10.56 -5.74
CA ILE A 70 -2.57 -11.44 -4.55
C ILE A 70 -1.22 -12.15 -4.48
N LYS A 71 -0.78 -12.74 -5.60
CA LYS A 71 0.51 -13.42 -5.68
C LYS A 71 1.68 -12.46 -5.37
N GLY A 72 1.62 -11.26 -5.93
CA GLY A 72 2.63 -10.22 -5.74
C GLY A 72 2.69 -9.69 -4.30
N ILE A 73 1.54 -9.44 -3.67
CA ILE A 73 1.42 -9.02 -2.27
C ILE A 73 2.01 -10.10 -1.35
N ALA A 74 1.67 -11.37 -1.55
CA ALA A 74 2.22 -12.46 -0.76
C ALA A 74 3.75 -12.58 -0.90
N ALA A 75 4.28 -12.44 -2.12
CA ALA A 75 5.72 -12.45 -2.38
C ALA A 75 6.45 -11.29 -1.66
N ALA A 76 5.88 -10.08 -1.71
CA ALA A 76 6.41 -8.92 -1.02
C ALA A 76 6.32 -9.08 0.51
N ALA A 77 5.20 -9.58 1.03
CA ALA A 77 4.98 -9.80 2.46
C ALA A 77 5.95 -10.83 3.05
N ALA A 78 6.39 -11.81 2.26
CA ALA A 78 7.40 -12.79 2.65
C ALA A 78 8.78 -12.17 2.92
N GLN A 79 9.05 -10.95 2.44
CA GLN A 79 10.29 -10.24 2.71
C GLN A 79 10.14 -9.36 3.97
N PRO A 80 10.93 -9.59 5.03
CA PRO A 80 10.74 -8.90 6.31
C PRO A 80 11.09 -7.41 6.26
N ASN A 81 11.86 -6.97 5.27
CA ASN A 81 12.29 -5.59 5.08
C ASN A 81 11.35 -4.76 4.19
N ILE A 82 10.21 -5.31 3.76
CA ILE A 82 9.15 -4.56 3.08
C ILE A 82 8.03 -4.19 4.05
N TYR A 83 7.64 -2.92 4.03
CA TYR A 83 6.50 -2.33 4.72
C TYR A 83 5.47 -1.86 3.69
N MET A 84 4.18 -1.90 4.04
CA MET A 84 3.08 -1.57 3.15
C MET A 84 2.42 -0.26 3.54
N LYS A 85 2.21 0.60 2.54
CA LYS A 85 1.32 1.76 2.61
C LYS A 85 -0.10 1.35 2.15
N ILE A 86 -1.06 1.49 3.06
CA ILE A 86 -2.48 1.23 2.87
C ILE A 86 -3.24 2.52 2.52
N GLY A 87 -3.36 2.79 1.22
CA GLY A 87 -3.99 3.97 0.66
C GLY A 87 -3.80 4.03 -0.86
N GLY A 88 -4.06 5.19 -1.48
CA GLY A 88 -3.96 5.35 -2.93
C GLY A 88 -5.04 4.60 -3.74
N ILE A 89 -6.07 4.06 -3.06
CA ILE A 89 -7.17 3.33 -3.69
C ILE A 89 -8.13 4.30 -4.42
N GLY A 90 -8.10 5.59 -4.07
CA GLY A 90 -8.92 6.62 -4.70
C GLY A 90 -8.44 7.07 -6.08
N MET A 91 -7.26 6.61 -6.55
CA MET A 91 -6.79 6.94 -7.89
C MET A 91 -7.74 6.35 -8.95
N PRO A 92 -8.13 7.13 -10.00
CA PRO A 92 -8.98 6.62 -11.08
C PRO A 92 -8.42 5.36 -11.75
N SER A 93 -7.10 5.20 -11.77
CA SER A 93 -6.43 4.03 -12.34
C SER A 93 -6.85 2.71 -11.69
N VAL A 94 -7.31 2.73 -10.44
CA VAL A 94 -7.76 1.56 -9.68
C VAL A 94 -9.13 1.05 -10.17
N GLY A 95 -9.95 1.92 -10.76
CA GLY A 95 -11.19 1.53 -11.45
C GLY A 95 -12.45 1.42 -10.58
N PHE A 96 -12.53 2.17 -9.47
CA PHE A 96 -13.75 2.28 -8.66
C PHE A 96 -14.75 3.34 -9.17
N ASP A 97 -14.34 4.17 -10.13
CA ASP A 97 -15.17 5.19 -10.78
C ASP A 97 -15.87 6.19 -9.83
N TRP A 98 -15.43 6.31 -8.57
CA TRP A 98 -15.99 7.27 -7.61
C TRP A 98 -15.91 8.72 -8.09
N HIS A 99 -14.85 9.05 -8.82
CA HIS A 99 -14.65 10.35 -9.46
C HIS A 99 -15.69 10.72 -10.53
N LEU A 100 -16.50 9.76 -11.01
CA LEU A 100 -17.57 9.98 -12.00
C LEU A 100 -18.95 10.14 -11.35
N ARG A 101 -19.07 10.02 -10.02
CA ARG A 101 -20.37 10.09 -9.34
C ARG A 101 -20.83 11.54 -9.17
N ASP A 102 -22.12 11.77 -9.41
CA ASP A 102 -22.76 13.06 -9.07
C ASP A 102 -22.81 13.30 -7.56
N ASN A 103 -23.06 12.24 -6.78
CA ASN A 103 -23.04 12.28 -5.32
C ASN A 103 -21.75 11.61 -4.79
N PRO A 104 -20.88 12.35 -4.07
CA PRO A 104 -19.66 11.79 -3.51
C PRO A 104 -19.90 10.59 -2.58
N ILE A 105 -18.96 9.65 -2.59
CA ILE A 105 -19.04 8.45 -1.73
C ILE A 105 -18.91 8.80 -0.24
N GLY A 106 -19.67 8.09 0.60
CA GLY A 106 -19.59 8.18 2.07
C GLY A 106 -18.63 7.14 2.69
N SER A 107 -18.22 7.36 3.94
CA SER A 107 -17.22 6.49 4.60
C SER A 107 -17.65 5.04 4.82
N GLU A 108 -18.96 4.76 4.84
CA GLU A 108 -19.49 3.40 5.04
C GLU A 108 -19.37 2.56 3.77
N GLU A 109 -19.84 3.10 2.65
CA GLU A 109 -19.69 2.47 1.34
C GLU A 109 -18.21 2.37 0.95
N LEU A 110 -17.43 3.44 1.19
CA LEU A 110 -15.99 3.44 0.92
C LEU A 110 -15.27 2.34 1.72
N ALA A 111 -15.58 2.20 3.02
CA ALA A 111 -15.02 1.13 3.84
C ALA A 111 -15.37 -0.25 3.29
N SER A 112 -16.63 -0.48 2.92
CA SER A 112 -17.07 -1.75 2.36
C SER A 112 -16.36 -2.10 1.06
N ASN A 113 -16.16 -1.11 0.17
CA ASN A 113 -15.49 -1.30 -1.11
C ASN A 113 -13.98 -1.57 -0.95
N MET A 114 -13.31 -0.86 -0.04
CA MET A 114 -11.86 -0.99 0.20
C MET A 114 -11.50 -2.21 1.05
N ALA A 115 -12.41 -2.69 1.90
CA ALA A 115 -12.13 -3.75 2.88
C ALA A 115 -11.45 -5.00 2.28
N PRO A 116 -11.87 -5.56 1.13
CA PRO A 116 -11.19 -6.72 0.56
C PRO A 116 -9.70 -6.49 0.23
N ILE A 117 -9.36 -5.29 -0.25
CA ILE A 117 -7.98 -4.92 -0.60
C ILE A 117 -7.18 -4.65 0.67
N VAL A 118 -7.73 -3.82 1.56
CA VAL A 118 -7.09 -3.42 2.82
C VAL A 118 -6.84 -4.62 3.73
N ASN A 119 -7.86 -5.45 3.95
CA ASN A 119 -7.75 -6.63 4.80
C ASN A 119 -6.74 -7.63 4.23
N HIS A 120 -6.74 -7.87 2.91
CA HIS A 120 -5.76 -8.78 2.32
C HIS A 120 -4.32 -8.31 2.56
N CYS A 121 -4.03 -7.01 2.38
CA CYS A 121 -2.70 -6.48 2.71
C CYS A 121 -2.35 -6.64 4.18
N ILE A 122 -3.27 -6.32 5.10
CA ILE A 122 -3.02 -6.43 6.55
C ILE A 122 -2.86 -7.89 6.97
N GLU A 123 -3.64 -8.82 6.42
CA GLU A 123 -3.51 -10.26 6.67
C GLU A 123 -2.15 -10.81 6.23
N GLN A 124 -1.59 -10.33 5.12
CA GLN A 124 -0.30 -10.78 4.61
C GLN A 124 0.88 -10.15 5.35
N PHE A 125 0.84 -8.84 5.59
CA PHE A 125 1.97 -8.11 6.19
C PHE A 125 1.96 -8.11 7.72
N GLY A 126 0.76 -8.17 8.32
CA GLY A 126 0.51 -7.90 9.72
C GLY A 126 0.36 -6.39 10.01
N PRO A 127 -0.36 -6.00 11.09
CA PRO A 127 -0.50 -4.60 11.49
C PRO A 127 0.83 -3.88 11.71
N THR A 128 1.84 -4.60 12.20
CA THR A 128 3.19 -4.08 12.52
C THR A 128 4.05 -3.75 11.29
N ARG A 129 3.57 -4.05 10.08
CA ARG A 129 4.23 -3.69 8.80
C ARG A 129 3.31 -2.93 7.83
N CYS A 130 2.12 -2.55 8.27
CA CYS A 130 1.19 -1.73 7.50
C CYS A 130 1.10 -0.33 8.10
N MET A 131 0.98 0.69 7.26
CA MET A 131 0.69 2.06 7.68
C MET A 131 -0.37 2.68 6.77
N PHE A 132 -1.36 3.35 7.34
CA PHE A 132 -2.37 4.08 6.56
C PHE A 132 -1.80 5.40 6.03
N GLU A 133 -2.03 5.67 4.75
CA GLU A 133 -1.71 6.94 4.13
C GLU A 133 -2.88 7.50 3.33
N SER A 134 -2.80 8.80 3.05
CA SER A 134 -3.87 9.51 2.36
C SER A 134 -3.75 9.51 0.84
N ASN A 135 -2.52 9.50 0.32
CA ASN A 135 -2.23 9.83 -1.08
C ASN A 135 -2.83 11.19 -1.54
N PHE A 136 -3.10 12.11 -0.61
CA PHE A 136 -3.60 13.44 -0.95
C PHE A 136 -2.49 14.30 -1.57
N PRO A 137 -2.81 15.12 -2.59
CA PRO A 137 -4.16 15.40 -3.10
C PRO A 137 -4.63 14.48 -4.24
N VAL A 138 -3.88 13.44 -4.62
CA VAL A 138 -4.22 12.60 -5.79
C VAL A 138 -5.58 11.90 -5.59
N ASP A 139 -5.79 11.30 -4.41
CA ASP A 139 -7.05 10.61 -4.09
C ASP A 139 -8.25 11.55 -3.90
N LYS A 140 -8.02 12.87 -3.81
CA LYS A 140 -9.08 13.89 -3.61
C LYS A 140 -10.14 13.83 -4.71
N VAL A 141 -9.78 13.37 -5.90
CA VAL A 141 -10.70 13.24 -7.04
C VAL A 141 -11.85 12.28 -6.75
N SER A 142 -11.67 11.32 -5.84
CA SER A 142 -12.65 10.27 -5.53
C SER A 142 -13.38 10.49 -4.21
N TYR A 143 -12.71 11.03 -3.18
CA TYR A 143 -13.29 11.26 -1.86
C TYR A 143 -12.55 12.36 -1.08
N SER A 144 -13.16 12.83 0.01
CA SER A 144 -12.53 13.76 0.95
C SER A 144 -11.65 13.04 1.99
N TYR A 145 -10.69 13.78 2.54
CA TYR A 145 -9.71 13.26 3.50
C TYR A 145 -10.37 12.64 4.74
N ASN A 146 -11.40 13.30 5.28
CA ASN A 146 -12.14 12.81 6.45
C ASN A 146 -12.96 11.56 6.15
N VAL A 147 -13.55 11.46 4.95
CA VAL A 147 -14.29 10.26 4.52
C VAL A 147 -13.36 9.05 4.47
N MET A 148 -12.17 9.20 3.90
CA MET A 148 -11.16 8.16 3.81
C MET A 148 -10.64 7.71 5.19
N TYR A 149 -10.23 8.63 6.07
CA TYR A 149 -9.78 8.23 7.42
C TYR A 149 -10.90 7.61 8.26
N ASN A 150 -12.15 8.05 8.09
CA ASN A 150 -13.29 7.38 8.71
C ASN A 150 -13.51 5.97 8.14
N ALA A 151 -13.28 5.76 6.85
CA ALA A 151 -13.33 4.43 6.25
C ALA A 151 -12.26 3.51 6.82
N PHE A 152 -11.00 3.96 6.94
CA PHE A 152 -9.93 3.19 7.60
C PHE A 152 -10.29 2.81 9.04
N LYS A 153 -10.84 3.75 9.82
CA LYS A 153 -11.28 3.50 11.21
C LYS A 153 -12.38 2.45 11.29
N ARG A 154 -13.30 2.43 10.31
CA ARG A 154 -14.39 1.45 10.19
C ARG A 154 -13.87 0.06 9.82
N ILE A 155 -12.95 -0.02 8.85
CA ILE A 155 -12.34 -1.30 8.43
C ILE A 155 -11.61 -1.95 9.60
N THR A 156 -10.93 -1.15 10.43
CA THR A 156 -10.11 -1.64 11.54
C THR A 156 -10.86 -1.70 12.88
N LYS A 157 -12.20 -1.62 12.90
CA LYS A 157 -12.99 -1.46 14.14
C LYS A 157 -12.80 -2.62 15.15
N ASP A 158 -12.52 -3.82 14.65
CA ASP A 158 -12.40 -5.04 15.46
C ASP A 158 -10.94 -5.39 15.80
N TYR A 159 -9.97 -4.58 15.33
CA TYR A 159 -8.56 -4.71 15.72
C TYR A 159 -8.34 -4.12 17.12
N SER A 160 -7.34 -4.65 17.82
CA SER A 160 -6.94 -4.15 19.13
C SER A 160 -6.45 -2.70 19.06
N ALA A 161 -6.43 -2.03 20.22
CA ALA A 161 -5.91 -0.67 20.32
C ALA A 161 -4.44 -0.56 19.87
N SER A 162 -3.61 -1.56 20.17
CA SER A 162 -2.20 -1.59 19.75
C SER A 162 -2.04 -1.80 18.26
N GLU A 163 -2.79 -2.71 17.64
CA GLU A 163 -2.72 -2.92 16.18
C GLU A 163 -3.18 -1.68 15.41
N ARG A 164 -4.18 -0.96 15.94
CA ARG A 164 -4.60 0.31 15.38
C ARG A 164 -3.53 1.38 15.58
N ALA A 165 -2.89 1.45 16.75
CA ALA A 165 -1.79 2.39 16.99
C ALA A 165 -0.62 2.15 16.01
N ASP A 166 -0.26 0.88 15.78
CA ASP A 166 0.72 0.48 14.76
C ASP A 166 0.36 1.06 13.38
N MET A 167 -0.83 0.74 12.88
CA MET A 167 -1.22 1.09 11.50
C MET A 167 -1.50 2.59 11.29
N PHE A 168 -1.98 3.30 12.31
CA PHE A 168 -2.29 4.73 12.19
C PHE A 168 -1.10 5.63 12.57
N HIS A 169 -0.06 5.10 13.22
CA HIS A 169 1.00 5.93 13.79
C HIS A 169 2.35 5.19 13.93
N ASP A 170 2.45 4.16 14.77
CA ASP A 170 3.75 3.70 15.29
C ASP A 170 4.65 3.09 14.21
N VAL A 171 4.08 2.41 13.23
CA VAL A 171 4.86 1.84 12.11
C VAL A 171 5.51 2.96 11.31
N ALA A 172 4.77 4.03 10.99
CA ALA A 172 5.32 5.17 10.25
C ALA A 172 6.38 5.90 11.08
N ALA A 173 6.10 6.20 12.36
CA ALA A 173 7.05 6.85 13.26
C ALA A 173 8.38 6.07 13.34
N LYS A 174 8.30 4.75 13.49
CA LYS A 174 9.46 3.85 13.54
C LYS A 174 10.24 3.81 12.21
N VAL A 175 9.55 3.54 11.10
CA VAL A 175 10.18 3.34 9.78
C VAL A 175 10.86 4.62 9.30
N TYR A 176 10.23 5.78 9.54
CA TYR A 176 10.77 7.09 9.13
C TYR A 176 11.62 7.76 10.20
N ARG A 177 11.71 7.20 11.41
CA ARG A 177 12.44 7.75 12.56
C ARG A 177 12.02 9.18 12.87
N VAL A 178 10.71 9.38 12.97
CA VAL A 178 10.12 10.67 13.36
C VAL A 178 9.93 10.64 14.87
N ASP A 179 10.45 11.66 15.55
CA ASP A 179 10.14 11.91 16.96
C ASP A 179 8.75 12.55 17.04
N VAL A 180 7.81 11.88 17.71
CA VAL A 180 6.38 12.23 17.82
C VAL A 180 5.97 12.39 19.27
#